data_AF-A0A7K8R462-F1
#
_entry.id   AF-A0A7K8R462-F1
#
_cell.length_a   1.000
_cell.length_b   1.000
_cell.length_c   1.000
_cell.angle_alpha   90.00
_cell.angle_beta   90.00
_cell.angle_gamma   90.00
#
_symmetry.space_group_name_H-M   'P 1'
#
loop_
_entity.id
_entity.type
_entity.pdbx_description
1 polymer ?
#
loop_
_entity_poly.entity_id
_entity_poly.type
_entity_poly.pdbx_seq_one_letter_code
_entity_poly.pdbx_strand_id
1 'polypeptide(L)'
;MLICPFSSLFAKENLGRMNKEQLNRYDRLINEPSNDWDIYHWATEAKPAPEEFEHDVMAMLREFAKNRNREQRLRQPDLEYLFEPSR
;
A
#
# COMPACT_ATOMS: atom_id res chain seq x y z
N MET A 1 6.78 0.73 -11.16
CA MET A 1 6.43 -0.69 -11.48
C MET A 1 6.42 -1.63 -10.26
N LEU A 2 7.23 -1.41 -9.22
CA LEU A 2 7.18 -2.21 -7.98
C LEU A 2 6.04 -1.82 -7.01
N ILE A 3 5.36 -0.68 -7.23
CA ILE A 3 4.21 -0.29 -6.40
C ILE A 3 2.93 -1.05 -6.72
N CYS A 4 2.64 -1.37 -7.97
CA CYS A 4 1.42 -2.11 -8.34
C CYS A 4 1.18 -3.37 -7.51
N PRO A 5 2.18 -4.23 -7.20
CA PRO A 5 1.97 -5.36 -6.30
C PRO A 5 1.74 -4.97 -4.84
N PHE A 6 2.45 -3.96 -4.35
CA PHE A 6 2.33 -3.52 -2.96
C PHE A 6 0.97 -2.88 -2.70
N SER A 7 0.53 -2.02 -3.63
CA SER A 7 -0.76 -1.34 -3.60
C SER A 7 -1.93 -2.30 -3.81
N SER A 8 -1.81 -3.30 -4.69
CA SER A 8 -2.86 -4.30 -4.90
C SER A 8 -3.05 -5.25 -3.72
N LEU A 9 -1.96 -5.71 -3.09
CA LEU A 9 -2.05 -6.54 -1.88
C LEU A 9 -2.60 -5.75 -0.69
N PHE A 10 -2.11 -4.52 -0.49
CA PHE A 10 -2.64 -3.63 0.54
C PHE A 10 -4.13 -3.37 0.33
N ALA A 11 -4.51 -3.10 -0.92
CA ALA A 11 -5.88 -2.85 -1.30
C ALA A 11 -6.78 -4.07 -1.02
N LYS A 12 -6.35 -5.27 -1.40
CA LYS A 12 -7.11 -6.50 -1.16
C LYS A 12 -7.41 -6.73 0.33
N GLU A 13 -6.44 -6.49 1.21
CA GLU A 13 -6.62 -6.74 2.65
C GLU A 13 -7.31 -5.59 3.39
N ASN A 14 -7.12 -4.34 2.94
CA ASN A 14 -7.55 -3.16 3.70
C ASN A 14 -8.73 -2.39 3.08
N LEU A 15 -8.96 -2.41 1.76
CA LEU A 15 -10.06 -1.63 1.14
C LEU A 15 -11.43 -2.02 1.72
N GLY A 16 -11.66 -3.30 2.02
CA GLY A 16 -12.92 -3.77 2.60
C GLY A 16 -13.17 -3.30 4.03
N ARG A 17 -12.14 -2.79 4.73
CA ARG A 17 -12.21 -2.29 6.11
C ARG A 17 -12.05 -0.77 6.21
N MET A 18 -11.60 -0.13 5.14
CA MET A 18 -11.38 1.31 5.07
C MET A 18 -12.67 2.09 4.87
N ASN A 19 -12.76 3.26 5.48
CA ASN A 19 -13.85 4.20 5.25
C ASN A 19 -13.61 5.05 3.99
N LYS A 20 -14.65 5.74 3.52
CA LYS A 20 -14.58 6.52 2.26
C LYS A 20 -13.52 7.63 2.28
N GLU A 21 -13.20 8.17 3.45
CA GLU A 21 -12.19 9.20 3.62
C GLU A 21 -10.77 8.60 3.52
N GLN A 22 -10.53 7.44 4.13
CA GLN A 22 -9.29 6.67 3.99
C GLN A 22 -9.04 6.23 2.56
N LEU A 23 -10.09 5.82 1.85
CA LEU A 23 -10.00 5.49 0.42
C LEU A 23 -9.55 6.69 -0.41
N ASN A 24 -10.08 7.88 -0.12
CA ASN A 24 -9.70 9.11 -0.83
C ASN A 24 -8.25 9.52 -0.51
N ARG A 25 -7.83 9.41 0.76
CA ARG A 25 -6.43 9.64 1.17
C ARG A 25 -5.48 8.65 0.51
N TYR A 26 -5.88 7.38 0.41
CA TYR A 26 -5.11 6.36 -0.29
C TYR A 26 -4.99 6.66 -1.78
N ASP A 27 -6.09 7.04 -2.43
CA ASP A 27 -6.11 7.41 -3.85
C ASP A 27 -5.18 8.59 -4.13
N ARG A 28 -5.23 9.63 -3.29
CA ARG A 28 -4.26 10.74 -3.35
C ARG A 28 -2.84 10.27 -3.16
N LEU A 29 -2.58 9.44 -2.15
CA LEU A 29 -1.23 8.96 -1.86
C LEU A 29 -0.60 8.14 -3.01
N ILE A 30 -1.41 7.43 -3.80
CA ILE A 30 -0.90 6.66 -4.95
C ILE A 30 -0.83 7.49 -6.24
N ASN A 31 -1.66 8.52 -6.39
CA ASN A 31 -1.78 9.31 -7.63
C ASN A 31 -1.01 10.64 -7.59
N GLU A 32 -0.78 11.20 -6.40
CA GLU A 32 -0.19 12.54 -6.21
C GLU A 32 1.34 12.53 -6.26
N PRO A 33 2.05 11.58 -5.63
CA PRO A 33 3.50 11.48 -5.79
C PRO A 33 3.84 10.96 -7.19
N SER A 34 4.61 11.73 -7.96
CA SER A 34 5.11 11.27 -9.27
C SER A 34 6.17 10.15 -9.15
N ASN A 35 6.67 9.89 -7.95
CA ASN A 35 7.75 8.93 -7.71
C ASN A 35 7.28 7.81 -6.78
N ASP A 36 6.97 6.67 -7.40
CA ASP A 36 6.68 5.40 -6.73
C ASP A 36 7.74 5.06 -5.65
N TRP A 37 8.99 5.42 -5.88
CA TRP A 37 10.06 5.06 -4.97
C TRP A 37 9.92 5.77 -3.62
N ASP A 38 9.43 7.02 -3.59
CA ASP A 38 9.31 7.77 -2.34
C ASP A 38 8.21 7.21 -1.43
N ILE A 39 7.09 6.76 -1.98
CA ILE A 39 6.02 6.07 -1.22
C ILE A 39 6.59 4.82 -0.52
N TYR A 40 7.42 4.05 -1.22
CA TYR A 40 8.08 2.88 -0.62
C TYR A 40 9.03 3.28 0.52
N HIS A 41 9.77 4.38 0.39
CA HIS A 41 10.66 4.88 1.45
C HIS A 41 9.91 5.39 2.67
N TRP A 42 8.75 6.02 2.45
CA TRP A 42 7.87 6.45 3.52
C TRP A 42 7.27 5.26 4.26
N ALA A 43 6.77 4.27 3.52
CA ALA A 43 6.21 3.06 4.10
C ALA A 43 7.26 2.24 4.86
N THR A 44 8.50 2.16 4.38
CA THR A 44 9.60 1.46 5.06
C THR A 44 10.26 2.27 6.18
N GLU A 45 9.79 3.50 6.43
CA GLU A 45 10.38 4.44 7.38
C GLU A 45 11.85 4.81 7.05
N ALA A 46 12.31 4.50 5.84
CA ALA A 46 13.63 4.86 5.34
C ALA A 46 13.76 6.37 5.06
N LYS A 47 12.63 7.03 4.77
CA LYS A 47 12.51 8.49 4.72
C LYS A 47 11.28 8.96 5.50
N PRO A 48 11.33 10.17 6.11
CA PRO A 48 10.12 10.79 6.63
C PRO A 48 9.14 11.09 5.49
N ALA A 49 7.86 10.85 5.74
CA ALA A 49 6.80 11.26 4.83
C ALA A 49 6.56 12.76 4.99
N PRO A 50 6.16 13.49 3.94
CA PRO A 50 5.63 14.84 4.07
C PRO A 50 4.41 14.84 5.01
N GLU A 51 4.19 15.95 5.73
CA GLU A 51 3.08 16.11 6.68
C GLU A 51 1.71 15.85 6.03
N GLU A 52 1.56 16.20 4.75
CA GLU A 52 0.35 15.94 3.95
C GLU A 52 0.02 14.44 3.82
N PHE A 53 1.04 13.59 3.80
CA PHE A 53 0.91 12.13 3.72
C PHE A 53 1.10 11.46 5.07
N GLU A 54 1.35 12.20 6.15
CA GLU A 54 1.54 11.67 7.50
C GLU A 54 0.19 11.49 8.22
N HIS A 55 -0.67 10.65 7.63
CA HIS A 55 -1.99 10.34 8.14
C HIS A 55 -2.18 8.83 8.40
N ASP A 56 -3.36 8.46 8.86
CA ASP A 56 -3.77 7.09 9.18
C ASP A 56 -3.45 6.05 8.09
N VAL A 57 -3.70 6.34 6.81
CA VAL A 57 -3.36 5.41 5.71
C VAL A 57 -1.85 5.17 5.59
N MET A 58 -1.01 6.17 5.86
CA MET A 58 0.45 5.99 5.86
C MET A 58 0.91 5.14 7.05
N ALA A 59 0.28 5.29 8.21
CA ALA A 59 0.51 4.39 9.35
C ALA A 59 0.14 2.94 9.01
N MET A 60 -0.99 2.72 8.32
CA MET A 60 -1.40 1.40 7.83
C MET A 60 -0.40 0.84 6.80
N LEU A 61 0.12 1.67 5.89
CA LEU A 61 1.13 1.26 4.92
C LEU A 61 2.46 0.91 5.59
N ARG A 62 2.86 1.64 6.63
CA ARG A 62 4.06 1.31 7.44
C ARG A 62 3.89 -0.01 8.16
N GLU A 63 2.72 -0.26 8.76
CA GLU A 63 2.43 -1.54 9.40
C GLU A 63 2.44 -2.70 8.39
N PHE A 64 1.90 -2.47 7.20
CA PHE A 64 1.92 -3.44 6.10
C PHE A 64 3.34 -3.68 5.55
N ALA A 65 4.17 -2.62 5.45
CA ALA A 65 5.56 -2.67 4.98
C ALA A 65 6.51 -3.32 5.98
N LYS A 66 6.23 -3.21 7.29
CA LYS A 66 6.97 -3.91 8.36
C LYS A 66 6.92 -5.44 8.26
N ASN A 67 6.13 -5.98 7.32
CA ASN A 67 6.22 -7.35 6.83
C ASN A 67 6.18 -8.39 7.96
N ARG A 68 5.10 -8.38 8.77
CA ARG A 68 4.88 -9.41 9.81
C ARG A 68 4.92 -10.85 9.27
N ASN A 69 4.78 -11.05 7.96
CA ASN A 69 4.76 -12.37 7.30
C ASN A 69 6.05 -12.75 6.54
N ARG A 70 7.13 -11.95 6.54
CA ARG A 70 8.39 -12.26 5.81
C ARG A 70 8.19 -12.69 4.35
N GLU A 71 7.20 -12.13 3.66
CA GLU A 71 6.96 -12.53 2.27
C GLU A 71 8.04 -11.96 1.35
N GLN A 72 8.59 -12.80 0.46
CA GLN A 72 9.52 -12.37 -0.59
C GLN A 72 8.74 -11.60 -1.66
N ARG A 73 8.52 -10.30 -1.43
CA ARG A 73 7.80 -9.40 -2.36
C ARG A 73 8.74 -8.78 -3.39
N LEU A 74 9.64 -9.59 -3.95
CA LEU A 74 10.52 -9.19 -5.07
C LEU A 74 9.81 -9.30 -6.43
N ARG A 75 8.62 -9.90 -6.48
CA ARG A 75 7.81 -10.03 -7.68
C ARG A 75 6.37 -9.67 -7.41
N GLN A 76 5.71 -9.16 -8.44
CA GLN A 76 4.26 -9.03 -8.43
C GLN A 76 3.65 -10.43 -8.33
N PRO A 77 2.74 -10.71 -7.37
CA PRO A 77 2.06 -11.99 -7.33
C PRO A 77 1.21 -12.13 -8.59
N ASP A 78 1.12 -13.35 -9.10
CA ASP A 78 0.34 -13.62 -10.29
C ASP A 78 -1.14 -13.28 -10.06
N LEU A 79 -1.80 -12.85 -11.14
CA LEU A 79 -3.16 -12.30 -11.14
C LEU A 79 -4.25 -13.36 -10.85
N GLU A 80 -3.87 -14.57 -10.43
CA GLU A 80 -4.79 -15.68 -10.11
C GLU A 80 -5.79 -15.33 -9.00
N TYR A 81 -5.42 -14.44 -8.07
CA TYR A 81 -6.28 -14.06 -6.95
C TYR A 81 -7.52 -13.26 -7.36
N LEU A 82 -7.60 -12.76 -8.59
CA LEU A 82 -8.81 -12.11 -9.13
C LEU A 82 -9.88 -13.13 -9.54
N PHE A 83 -9.51 -14.41 -9.65
CA PHE A 83 -10.38 -15.48 -10.14
C PHE A 83 -10.79 -16.48 -9.06
N GLU A 84 -10.26 -16.37 -7.84
CA GLU A 84 -10.72 -17.20 -6.72
C GLU A 84 -12.02 -16.62 -6.12
N PRO A 85 -13.12 -17.38 -6.12
CA PRO A 85 -14.32 -16.96 -5.41
C PRO A 85 -14.03 -16.95 -3.91
N SER A 86 -14.40 -15.87 -3.23
CA SER A 86 -14.33 -15.76 -1.77
C SER A 86 -15.07 -16.94 -1.13
N ARG A 87 -14.34 -17.83 -0.46
CA ARG A 87 -14.92 -18.96 0.26
C ARG A 87 -15.30 -18.58 1.68
#